data_AF-A0A523PVF4-F1
#
_entry.id   AF-A0A523PVF4-F1
#
_cell.length_a   1.000
_cell.length_b   1.000
_cell.length_c   1.000
_cell.angle_alpha   90.00
_cell.angle_beta   90.00
_cell.angle_gamma   90.00
#
_symmetry.space_group_name_H-M   'P 1'
#
loop_
_entity.id
_entity.type
_entity.pdbx_description
1 polymer ?
#
loop_
_entity_poly.entity_id
_entity_poly.type
_entity_poly.pdbx_seq_one_letter_code
_entity_poly.pdbx_strand_id
1 'polypeptide(L)' 'MAASYLNQPVELEASRGRLAVAARAAGVPQLLLRFGYGPPVRPTPRRGVEEVFIPQSEASQPSGAAPER' A
#
# COMPACT_ATOMS: atom_id res chain seq x y z
N MET A 1 -13.70 -6.57 -17.10
CA MET A 1 -12.88 -5.37 -16.78
C MET A 1 -11.69 -5.83 -15.96
N ALA A 2 -10.49 -5.36 -16.27
CA ALA A 2 -9.25 -5.71 -15.58
C ALA A 2 -8.51 -4.44 -15.14
N ALA A 3 -7.74 -4.56 -14.06
CA ALA A 3 -6.86 -3.51 -13.58
C ALA A 3 -5.46 -4.10 -13.32
N SER A 4 -4.42 -3.30 -13.57
CA SER A 4 -3.04 -3.68 -13.22
C SER A 4 -2.30 -2.54 -12.56
N TYR A 5 -1.63 -2.87 -11.47
CA TYR A 5 -0.75 -1.96 -10.75
C TYR A 5 0.60 -1.81 -11.46
N LEU A 6 1.15 -0.59 -11.45
CA LEU A 6 2.50 -0.30 -11.94
C LEU A 6 3.26 0.56 -10.92
N ASN A 7 4.32 0.00 -10.31
CA ASN A 7 5.05 0.61 -9.20
C ASN A 7 6.22 1.51 -9.64
N GLN A 8 6.96 1.12 -10.67
CA GLN A 8 8.23 1.76 -11.06
C GLN A 8 8.12 3.30 -11.23
N PRO A 9 7.00 3.85 -11.77
CA PRO A 9 6.84 5.30 -11.88
C PRO A 9 6.75 6.05 -10.55
N VAL A 10 6.43 5.38 -9.44
CA VAL A 10 6.28 6.00 -8.11
C VAL A 10 7.47 5.78 -7.17
N GLU A 11 8.43 4.93 -7.52
CA GLU A 11 9.58 4.60 -6.65
C GLU A 11 10.58 5.76 -6.49
N LEU A 12 10.89 6.45 -7.60
CA LEU A 12 11.90 7.51 -7.64
C LEU A 12 11.24 8.88 -7.73
N GLU A 13 11.83 9.88 -7.08
CA GLU A 13 11.34 11.27 -7.11
C GLU A 13 11.26 11.83 -8.54
N ALA A 14 12.31 11.65 -9.34
CA ALA A 14 12.32 12.11 -10.74
C ALA A 14 11.23 11.44 -11.59
N SER A 15 10.98 10.14 -11.39
CA SER A 15 9.91 9.40 -12.07
C SER A 15 8.53 9.87 -11.62
N ARG A 16 8.35 10.13 -10.31
CA ARG A 16 7.10 10.68 -9.75
C ARG A 16 6.77 12.06 -10.32
N GLY A 17 7.78 12.94 -10.47
CA GLY A 17 7.59 14.24 -11.09
C GLY A 17 7.08 14.13 -12.53
N ARG A 18 7.66 13.24 -13.32
CA ARG A 18 7.20 12.96 -14.70
C ARG A 18 5.77 12.39 -14.72
N LEU A 19 5.46 11.47 -13.81
CA LEU A 19 4.12 10.90 -13.68
C LEU A 19 3.07 11.97 -13.31
N ALA A 20 3.38 12.86 -12.35
CA ALA A 20 2.48 13.93 -11.94
C ALA A 20 2.12 14.85 -13.10
N VAL A 21 3.11 15.23 -13.92
CA VAL A 21 2.90 16.05 -15.12
C VAL A 21 2.04 15.30 -16.14
N ALA A 22 2.40 14.04 -16.47
CA ALA A 22 1.69 13.25 -17.47
C ALA A 22 0.23 12.97 -17.09
N ALA A 23 -0.02 12.68 -15.82
CA ALA A 23 -1.36 12.39 -15.29
C ALA A 23 -2.16 13.65 -14.91
N ARG A 24 -1.54 14.84 -14.98
CA ARG A 24 -2.09 16.09 -14.45
C ARG A 24 -2.57 15.94 -13.00
N ALA A 25 -1.82 15.16 -12.22
CA ALA A 25 -2.17 14.86 -10.85
C ALA A 25 -1.85 16.05 -9.95
N ALA A 26 -2.76 16.35 -9.02
CA ALA A 26 -2.47 17.25 -7.91
C ALA A 26 -1.69 16.48 -6.82
N GLY A 27 -0.65 17.09 -6.26
CA GLY A 27 0.14 16.50 -5.17
C GLY A 27 1.14 15.43 -5.63
N VAL A 28 1.44 14.46 -4.76
CA VAL A 28 2.48 13.44 -4.97
C VAL A 28 1.84 12.10 -5.34
N PRO A 29 2.02 11.59 -6.58
CA PRO A 29 1.48 10.30 -6.99
C PRO A 29 2.02 9.16 -6.11
N GLN A 30 1.10 8.36 -5.55
CA GLN A 30 1.42 7.18 -4.75
C GLN A 30 1.18 5.87 -5.49
N LEU A 31 0.34 5.88 -6.53
CA LEU A 31 -0.11 4.67 -7.19
C LEU A 31 -0.54 4.95 -8.63
N LEU A 32 -0.24 4.02 -9.54
CA LEU A 32 -0.70 4.04 -10.92
C LEU A 32 -1.44 2.74 -11.25
N LEU A 33 -2.67 2.87 -11.73
CA LEU A 33 -3.49 1.77 -12.25
C LEU A 33 -3.72 1.92 -13.74
N ARG A 34 -3.59 0.81 -14.47
CA ARG A 34 -4.05 0.70 -15.85
C ARG A 34 -5.37 -0.06 -15.87
N PHE A 35 -6.41 0.52 -16.47
CA PHE A 35 -7.72 -0.11 -16.66
C PHE A 35 -7.91 -0.55 -18.10
N GLY A 36 -8.57 -1.70 -18.29
CA GLY A 36 -8.88 -2.19 -19.64
C GLY A 36 -9.70 -3.48 -19.63
N TYR A 37 -9.69 -4.17 -20.77
CA TYR A 37 -10.34 -5.46 -20.96
C TYR A 37 -9.28 -6.52 -21.28
N GLY A 38 -9.39 -7.66 -20.62
CA GLY A 38 -8.50 -8.80 -20.80
C GLY A 38 -9.20 -10.08 -20.34
N PRO A 39 -8.63 -11.25 -20.68
CA PRO A 39 -9.18 -12.52 -20.25
C PRO A 39 -9.11 -12.66 -18.72
N PRO A 40 -10.00 -13.48 -18.11
CA PRO A 40 -9.87 -13.84 -16.70
C PRO A 40 -8.52 -14.51 -16.44
N VAL A 41 -7.85 -14.11 -15.35
CA VAL A 41 -6.59 -14.70 -14.91
C VAL A 41 -6.77 -15.38 -13.56
N ARG A 42 -6.00 -16.44 -13.30
CA ARG A 42 -6.01 -17.06 -11.97
C ARG A 42 -5.42 -16.08 -10.95
N PRO A 43 -6.02 -15.93 -9.75
CA PRO A 43 -5.42 -15.17 -8.68
C PRO A 43 -4.03 -15.71 -8.35
N THR A 44 -3.08 -14.81 -8.12
CA THR A 44 -1.77 -15.21 -7.60
C THR A 44 -1.93 -15.77 -6.18
N PRO A 45 -1.22 -16.84 -5.79
CA PRO A 45 -1.27 -17.35 -4.42
C PRO A 45 -0.91 -16.27 -3.38
N ARG A 46 -1.45 -16.41 -2.18
CA ARG A 46 -1.08 -15.60 -1.00
C ARG A 46 -0.67 -16.56 0.11
N ARG A 47 0.19 -16.10 1.03
CA ARG A 47 0.48 -16.82 2.27
C ARG A 47 -0.81 -16.99 3.08
N GLY A 48 -0.93 -18.13 3.76
CA GLY A 48 -2.00 -18.36 4.72
C GLY A 48 -1.98 -17.29 5.82
N VAL A 49 -3.13 -17.04 6.43
CA VAL A 49 -3.25 -15.99 7.47
C VAL A 49 -2.36 -16.32 8.67
N GLU A 50 -2.32 -17.60 9.03
CA GLU A 50 -1.48 -18.19 10.06
C GLU A 50 0.02 -17.95 9.84
N GLU A 51 0.47 -17.78 8.60
CA GLU A 51 1.88 -17.51 8.28
C GLU A 51 2.26 -16.02 8.44
N VAL A 52 1.26 -15.12 8.52
CA VAL A 52 1.49 -13.66 8.55
C VAL A 52 0.92 -12.97 9.78
N PHE A 53 0.08 -13.65 10.56
CA PHE A 53 -0.51 -13.13 11.76
C PHE A 53 0.41 -13.37 12.98
N ILE A 54 0.87 -12.28 13.59
CA ILE A 54 1.57 -12.33 14.88
C ILE A 54 0.59 -11.86 15.95
N PRO A 55 0.18 -12.72 16.89
CA PRO A 55 -0.67 -12.33 18.00
C PRO A 55 -0.01 -11.19 18.78
N GLN A 56 -0.73 -10.11 19.00
CA GLN A 56 -0.29 -9.04 19.90
C GLN A 56 -0.43 -9.59 21.34
N SER A 57 0.63 -10.14 21.93
CA SER A 57 0.62 -10.50 23.35
C SER A 57 0.72 -9.20 24.18
N GLU A 58 -0.39 -8.78 24.78
CA GLU A 58 -0.52 -7.80 25.89
C GLU A 58 0.50 -6.65 25.98
N ALA A 59 0.92 -6.07 24.85
CA ALA A 59 1.76 -4.88 24.85
C ALA A 59 0.89 -3.63 25.07
N SER A 60 0.21 -3.56 26.22
CA SER A 60 -0.31 -2.34 26.87
C SER A 60 -1.02 -2.70 28.19
N GLN A 61 -0.28 -3.13 29.21
CA GLN A 61 -0.61 -2.62 30.55
C GLN A 61 0.05 -1.24 30.66
N PRO A 62 -0.70 -0.14 30.83
CA PRO A 62 -0.09 1.13 31.20
C PRO A 62 0.48 0.99 32.62
N SER A 63 1.79 0.74 32.73
CA SER A 63 2.54 0.92 33.96
C SER A 63 2.79 2.40 34.16
N GLY A 64 2.07 3.00 35.11
CA GLY A 64 2.23 4.40 35.47
C GLY A 64 1.00 4.95 36.17
N ALA A 65 0.78 4.53 37.42
CA ALA A 65 -0.06 5.28 38.34
C ALA A 65 0.48 6.71 38.47
N ALA A 66 -0.43 7.69 38.44
CA ALA A 66 -0.13 9.08 38.77
C ALA A 66 0.50 9.21 40.18
N PRO A 67 1.27 10.28 40.41
CA PRO A 67 0.91 11.11 41.54
C PRO A 67 0.64 12.55 41.10
N GLU A 68 -0.44 13.08 41.66
CA GLU A 68 -0.89 14.46 41.59
C GLU A 68 0.20 15.45 42.06
N ARG A 69 0.29 16.60 41.38
CA ARG A 69 0.66 17.90 41.96
C ARG A 69 -0.09 19.01 41.26
#